data_AF-A0A931MSH8-F1
#
_entry.id   AF-A0A931MSH8-F1
#
_cell.length_a   1.000
_cell.length_b   1.000
_cell.length_c   1.000
_cell.angle_alpha   90.00
_cell.angle_beta   90.00
_cell.angle_gamma   90.00
#
_symmetry.space_group_name_H-M   'P 1'
#
loop_
_entity.id
_entity.type
_entity.pdbx_description
1 polymer ?
#
loop_
_entity_poly.entity_id
_entity_poly.type
_entity_poly.pdbx_seq_one_letter_code
_entity_poly.pdbx_strand_id
1 'polypeptide(L)'
;MTTVDVAWIDRIARSAGTFDWPEVGRIVQEYCRFLRGSAEQPPAEVMRMLAGLRRYRRFDDVIAVADAALGRGLDLPAVRRQYAQALVDRGMPAAALHLYSELADDPDTPASERIEARGGIGRCHKQLFLTTGDLPRRAHHLRMSLDAYLTARDEAPARPWHAINAAALLARAHRDGLAVPGIADPAVLSRALAAQVLGAIETAAEPDAWGAATACEAEVALGDPAGADTWLDAFLADPGVDAFKIAALLRQLVEVWELTTAAAPGDTMLPLLRSALLHRDGGGVLVRDRDVGTARLAHLEKVFGHDRYQSLTWYRHGLSRCRAVAQVCTPSEDGVGTGFVVDGRDLHPDLPERVLVTNGHVVPEGVAAGDAVVVFHALDACTDRFRPVRCWWYAPSDGAGLDTSVLELDGWPGDLEPLPVAARLPALEPRPPRAYLIGHPRGLQQPQFSLQDNIVLDYDDTRVHYRSPTEGGSSGSPVFDDQWRLIGLHHAGGVDIPRLNHKGGTYSANEAITVGALRAALAHRAPQAREVA
;
A
#
# COMPACT_ATOMS: atom_id res chain seq x y z
N MET A 1 -9.30 39.31 19.94
CA MET A 1 -9.00 38.52 18.72
C MET A 1 -10.05 37.45 18.62
N THR A 2 -10.94 37.62 17.64
CA THR A 2 -12.17 36.87 17.43
C THR A 2 -11.90 35.39 17.19
N THR A 3 -12.63 34.55 17.92
CA THR A 3 -12.75 33.11 17.75
C THR A 3 -13.16 32.78 16.32
N VAL A 4 -12.18 32.49 15.47
CA VAL A 4 -12.45 31.77 14.23
C VAL A 4 -12.87 30.37 14.67
N ASP A 5 -14.11 30.03 14.35
CA ASP A 5 -14.65 28.68 14.43
C ASP A 5 -13.88 27.82 13.43
N VAL A 6 -12.64 27.43 13.78
CA VAL A 6 -11.80 26.60 12.91
C VAL A 6 -12.36 25.20 13.05
N ALA A 7 -13.15 24.77 12.07
CA ALA A 7 -13.61 23.39 11.95
C ALA A 7 -12.42 22.46 11.60
N TRP A 8 -11.52 22.23 12.58
CA TRP A 8 -10.32 21.41 12.45
C TRP A 8 -10.63 20.03 11.90
N ILE A 9 -11.71 19.44 12.40
CA ILE A 9 -12.18 18.11 12.01
C ILE A 9 -12.61 18.09 10.55
N ASP A 10 -13.31 19.10 10.06
CA ASP A 10 -13.76 19.15 8.66
C ASP A 10 -12.58 19.36 7.70
N ARG A 11 -11.59 20.17 8.11
CA ARG A 11 -10.34 20.36 7.34
C ARG A 11 -9.61 19.04 7.20
N ILE A 12 -9.37 18.33 8.30
CA ILE A 12 -8.70 17.02 8.26
C ILE A 12 -9.53 15.98 7.52
N ALA A 13 -10.85 15.94 7.70
CA ALA A 13 -11.70 15.00 6.99
C ALA A 13 -11.65 15.20 5.47
N ARG A 14 -11.66 16.46 4.99
CA ARG A 14 -11.53 16.78 3.56
C ARG A 14 -10.16 16.36 3.01
N SER A 15 -9.08 16.81 3.64
CA SER A 15 -7.72 16.52 3.16
C SER A 15 -7.37 15.04 3.25
N ALA A 16 -7.75 14.37 4.34
CA ALA A 16 -7.55 12.93 4.47
C ALA A 16 -8.43 12.13 3.51
N GLY A 17 -9.65 12.60 3.21
CA GLY A 17 -10.54 11.98 2.22
C GLY A 17 -10.01 12.07 0.78
N THR A 18 -9.16 13.05 0.48
CA THR A 18 -8.44 13.16 -0.80
C THR A 18 -6.98 12.69 -0.72
N PHE A 19 -6.59 12.07 0.39
CA PHE A 19 -5.22 11.59 0.63
C PHE A 19 -4.13 12.67 0.54
N ASP A 20 -4.47 13.93 0.80
CA ASP A 20 -3.53 15.05 0.84
C ASP A 20 -2.76 15.04 2.18
N TRP A 21 -1.82 14.09 2.31
CA TRP A 21 -1.06 13.88 3.52
C TRP A 21 -0.15 15.06 3.93
N PRO A 22 0.49 15.80 3.01
CA PRO A 22 1.19 17.02 3.36
C PRO A 22 0.28 18.05 4.03
N GLU A 23 -0.92 18.27 3.48
CA GLU A 23 -1.89 19.19 4.07
C GLU A 23 -2.41 18.67 5.42
N VAL A 24 -2.70 17.37 5.55
CA VAL A 24 -3.06 16.76 6.85
C VAL A 24 -1.97 17.03 7.88
N GLY A 25 -0.70 16.81 7.54
CA GLY A 25 0.43 17.08 8.42
C GLY A 25 0.51 18.55 8.83
N ARG A 26 0.27 19.49 7.90
CA ARG A 26 0.21 20.92 8.20
C ARG A 26 -0.92 21.26 9.17
N ILE A 27 -2.12 20.73 8.94
CA ILE A 27 -3.28 20.96 9.81
C ILE A 27 -3.02 20.39 11.21
N VAL A 28 -2.42 19.20 11.32
CA VAL A 28 -2.04 18.59 12.60
C VAL A 28 -1.05 19.47 13.36
N GLN A 29 -0.01 19.99 12.70
CA GLN A 29 0.95 20.89 13.34
C GLN A 29 0.30 22.20 13.83
N GLU A 30 -0.63 22.76 13.06
CA GLU A 30 -1.45 23.90 13.48
C GLU A 30 -2.31 23.57 14.70
N TYR A 31 -2.96 22.40 14.67
CA TYR A 31 -3.81 21.93 15.75
C TYR A 31 -3.00 21.72 17.04
N CYS A 32 -1.84 21.07 16.98
CA CYS A 32 -0.96 20.87 18.14
C CYS A 32 -0.49 22.20 18.75
N ARG A 33 -0.20 23.22 17.93
CA ARG A 33 0.10 24.58 18.43
C ARG A 33 -1.11 25.21 19.11
N PHE A 34 -2.30 25.02 18.54
CA PHE A 34 -3.55 25.47 19.15
C PHE A 34 -3.84 24.78 20.49
N LEU A 35 -3.68 23.45 20.59
CA LEU A 35 -3.80 22.69 21.85
C LEU A 35 -2.91 23.25 22.96
N ARG A 36 -1.63 23.52 22.64
CA ARG A 36 -0.67 24.04 23.62
C ARG A 36 -0.95 25.50 24.03
N GLY A 37 -1.59 26.29 23.16
CA GLY A 37 -1.85 27.72 23.37
C GLY A 37 -3.25 28.08 23.87
N SER A 38 -4.22 27.16 23.82
CA SER A 38 -5.63 27.46 24.15
C SER A 38 -5.97 27.25 25.64
N ALA A 39 -6.80 28.15 26.18
CA ALA A 39 -7.37 28.03 27.52
C ALA A 39 -8.56 27.06 27.57
N GLU A 40 -9.36 26.99 26.50
CA GLU A 40 -10.55 26.14 26.40
C GLU A 40 -10.46 25.21 25.20
N GLN A 41 -10.68 23.92 25.43
CA GLN A 41 -10.87 22.94 24.36
C GLN A 41 -11.83 21.83 24.80
N PRO A 42 -12.86 21.53 24.00
CA PRO A 42 -13.80 20.47 24.33
C PRO A 42 -13.12 19.10 24.11
N PRO A 43 -13.01 18.25 25.14
CA PRO A 43 -12.49 16.88 25.05
C PRO A 43 -12.98 16.09 23.84
N ALA A 44 -14.26 16.27 23.46
CA ALA A 44 -14.88 15.61 22.34
C ALA A 44 -14.18 15.89 21.00
N GLU A 45 -13.67 17.11 20.80
CA GLU A 45 -12.98 17.46 19.55
C GLU A 45 -11.64 16.72 19.43
N VAL A 46 -10.84 16.68 20.50
CA VAL A 46 -9.58 15.93 20.54
C VAL A 46 -9.84 14.46 20.26
N MET A 47 -10.88 13.88 20.87
CA MET A 47 -11.23 12.48 20.63
C MET A 47 -11.65 12.23 19.17
N ARG A 48 -12.41 13.12 18.53
CA ARG A 48 -12.73 13.02 17.10
C ARG A 48 -11.48 13.17 16.22
N MET A 49 -10.57 14.06 16.59
CA MET A 49 -9.31 14.27 15.87
C MET A 49 -8.47 13.00 15.85
N LEU A 50 -8.21 12.43 17.03
CA LEU A 50 -7.44 11.20 17.17
C LEU A 50 -8.10 10.03 16.43
N ALA A 51 -9.44 9.91 16.51
CA ALA A 51 -10.18 8.89 15.78
C ALA A 51 -10.08 9.05 14.25
N GLY A 52 -10.18 10.28 13.75
CA GLY A 52 -10.05 10.61 12.33
C GLY A 52 -8.66 10.28 11.78
N LEU A 53 -7.60 10.65 12.50
CA LEU A 53 -6.22 10.33 12.12
C LEU A 53 -5.95 8.82 12.17
N ARG A 54 -6.45 8.14 13.21
CA ARG A 54 -6.31 6.68 13.36
C ARG A 54 -6.98 5.91 12.24
N ARG A 55 -8.16 6.35 11.77
CA ARG A 55 -8.88 5.74 10.64
C ARG A 55 -8.01 5.59 9.39
N TYR A 56 -7.13 6.58 9.16
CA TYR A 56 -6.18 6.63 8.05
C TYR A 56 -4.77 6.19 8.44
N ARG A 57 -4.62 5.49 9.57
CA ARG A 57 -3.35 4.94 10.07
C ARG A 57 -2.24 5.99 10.24
N ARG A 58 -2.62 7.26 10.48
CA ARG A 58 -1.71 8.39 10.71
C ARG A 58 -1.18 8.39 12.15
N PHE A 59 -0.53 7.31 12.56
CA PHE A 59 -0.15 7.09 13.97
C PHE A 59 0.86 8.11 14.49
N ASP A 60 1.77 8.62 13.66
CA ASP A 60 2.69 9.70 14.05
C ASP A 60 1.92 10.98 14.38
N ASP A 61 0.88 11.28 13.60
CA ASP A 61 0.00 12.42 13.85
C ASP A 61 -0.88 12.20 15.10
N VAL A 62 -1.37 10.97 15.34
CA VAL A 62 -2.07 10.60 16.58
C VAL A 62 -1.17 10.81 17.80
N ILE A 63 0.09 10.37 17.72
CA ILE A 63 1.11 10.58 18.77
C ILE A 63 1.30 12.07 19.02
N ALA A 64 1.48 12.87 17.97
CA ALA A 64 1.69 14.32 18.10
C ALA A 64 0.50 15.04 18.75
N VAL A 65 -0.73 14.71 18.35
CA VAL A 65 -1.95 15.32 18.91
C VAL A 65 -2.16 14.89 20.37
N ALA A 66 -1.99 13.61 20.67
CA ALA A 66 -2.16 13.11 22.03
C ALA A 66 -1.09 13.67 22.99
N ASP A 67 0.17 13.73 22.55
CA ASP A 67 1.26 14.36 23.30
C ASP A 67 0.95 15.85 23.60
N ALA A 68 0.49 16.59 22.59
CA ALA A 68 0.12 17.99 22.78
C ALA A 68 -1.07 18.17 23.75
N ALA A 69 -2.05 17.27 23.72
CA ALA A 69 -3.18 17.28 24.65
C ALA A 69 -2.73 16.96 26.09
N LEU A 70 -1.93 15.90 26.28
CA LEU A 70 -1.42 15.50 27.59
C LEU A 70 -0.49 16.55 28.18
N GLY A 71 0.43 17.10 27.38
CA GLY A 71 1.36 18.15 27.81
C GLY A 71 0.68 19.46 28.21
N ARG A 72 -0.55 19.71 27.75
CA ARG A 72 -1.40 20.83 28.18
C ARG A 72 -2.15 20.55 29.50
N GLY A 73 -2.22 19.30 29.92
CA GLY A 73 -2.99 18.85 31.09
C GLY A 73 -4.40 18.33 30.75
N LEU A 74 -4.72 18.06 29.48
CA LEU A 74 -5.95 17.36 29.10
C LEU A 74 -5.78 15.85 29.32
N ASP A 75 -5.72 15.48 30.58
CA ASP A 75 -5.26 14.17 31.02
C ASP A 75 -6.40 13.16 31.13
N LEU A 76 -6.97 12.79 29.99
CA LEU A 76 -8.10 11.87 29.91
C LEU A 76 -7.61 10.43 29.68
N PRO A 77 -8.14 9.42 30.41
CA PRO A 77 -7.78 8.02 30.20
C PRO A 77 -7.87 7.56 28.74
N ALA A 78 -8.92 8.00 28.03
CA ALA A 78 -9.12 7.67 26.62
C ALA A 78 -8.03 8.25 25.69
N VAL A 79 -7.47 9.43 26.03
CA VAL A 79 -6.35 10.04 25.28
C VAL A 79 -5.07 9.24 25.53
N ARG A 80 -4.75 8.94 26.79
CA ARG A 80 -3.61 8.08 27.16
C ARG A 80 -3.68 6.72 26.47
N ARG A 81 -4.87 6.10 26.44
CA ARG A 81 -5.09 4.83 25.75
C ARG A 81 -4.86 4.91 24.24
N GLN A 82 -5.36 5.95 23.57
CA GLN A 82 -5.12 6.12 22.13
C GLN A 82 -3.65 6.45 21.82
N TYR A 83 -2.99 7.18 22.71
CA TYR A 83 -1.55 7.43 22.63
C TYR A 83 -0.75 6.11 22.71
N ALA A 84 -1.01 5.31 23.75
CA ALA A 84 -0.38 4.00 23.93
C ALA A 84 -0.65 3.06 22.74
N GLN A 85 -1.89 3.05 22.21
CA GLN A 85 -2.25 2.27 21.03
C GLN A 85 -1.41 2.67 19.80
N ALA A 86 -1.26 3.98 19.55
CA ALA A 86 -0.47 4.49 18.43
C ALA A 86 1.03 4.18 18.59
N LEU A 87 1.57 4.23 19.81
CA LEU A 87 2.94 3.81 20.10
C LEU A 87 3.16 2.32 19.77
N VAL A 88 2.24 1.43 20.13
CA VAL A 88 2.31 0.01 19.72
C VAL A 88 2.29 -0.13 18.20
N ASP A 89 1.39 0.59 17.52
CA ASP A 89 1.30 0.58 16.05
C ASP A 89 2.55 1.16 15.36
N ARG A 90 3.38 1.94 16.07
CA ARG A 90 4.70 2.43 15.63
C ARG A 90 5.88 1.55 16.08
N GLY A 91 5.62 0.36 16.61
CA GLY A 91 6.67 -0.56 17.03
C GLY A 91 7.34 -0.17 18.35
N MET A 92 6.65 0.58 19.21
CA MET A 92 7.13 0.99 20.54
C MET A 92 6.32 0.32 21.68
N PRO A 93 6.15 -1.02 21.72
CA PRO A 93 5.29 -1.69 22.69
C PRO A 93 5.80 -1.59 24.13
N ALA A 94 7.11 -1.44 24.35
CA ALA A 94 7.67 -1.28 25.70
C ALA A 94 7.25 0.04 26.35
N ALA A 95 7.27 1.15 25.60
CA ALA A 95 6.81 2.44 26.10
C ALA A 95 5.30 2.45 26.34
N ALA A 96 4.54 1.87 25.40
CA ALA A 96 3.09 1.74 25.53
C ALA A 96 2.68 0.88 26.74
N LEU A 97 3.46 -0.17 27.06
CA LEU A 97 3.18 -1.03 28.21
C LEU A 97 3.14 -0.24 29.52
N HIS A 98 4.07 0.69 29.74
CA HIS A 98 4.06 1.53 30.94
C HIS A 98 2.78 2.37 31.06
N LEU A 99 2.33 2.98 29.95
CA LEU A 99 1.10 3.78 29.92
C LEU A 99 -0.14 2.91 30.18
N TYR A 100 -0.20 1.72 29.59
CA TYR A 100 -1.30 0.80 29.80
C TYR A 100 -1.33 0.22 31.22
N SER A 101 -0.18 -0.10 31.81
CA SER A 101 -0.09 -0.54 33.20
C SER A 101 -0.56 0.54 34.15
N GLU A 102 -0.12 1.79 33.98
CA GLU A 102 -0.56 2.92 34.80
C GLU A 102 -2.09 3.09 34.72
N LEU A 103 -2.68 3.03 33.52
CA LEU A 103 -4.13 3.10 33.34
C LEU A 103 -4.88 1.91 33.97
N ALA A 104 -4.32 0.71 33.90
CA ALA A 104 -4.98 -0.50 34.42
C ALA A 104 -4.93 -0.57 35.96
N ASP A 105 -3.86 -0.06 36.56
CA ASP A 105 -3.60 -0.10 38.01
C ASP A 105 -4.22 1.08 38.76
N ASP A 106 -4.51 2.18 38.06
CA ASP A 106 -5.16 3.37 38.64
C ASP A 106 -6.64 3.10 39.00
N PRO A 107 -7.02 3.10 40.30
CA PRO A 107 -8.39 2.85 40.71
C PRO A 107 -9.37 3.95 40.28
N ASP A 108 -8.89 5.16 40.02
CA ASP A 108 -9.70 6.32 39.64
C ASP A 108 -10.05 6.29 38.13
N THR A 109 -9.28 5.55 37.33
CA THR A 109 -9.58 5.32 35.91
C THR A 109 -10.88 4.51 35.77
N PRO A 110 -11.84 4.90 34.91
CA PRO A 110 -13.10 4.16 34.73
C PRO A 110 -12.88 2.68 34.41
N ALA A 111 -13.70 1.79 34.98
CA ALA A 111 -13.53 0.35 34.81
C ALA A 111 -13.48 -0.09 33.33
N SER A 112 -14.27 0.53 32.46
CA SER A 112 -14.25 0.27 31.02
C SER A 112 -12.89 0.58 30.37
N GLU A 113 -12.20 1.63 30.83
CA GLU A 113 -10.88 2.05 30.35
C GLU A 113 -9.78 1.16 30.95
N ARG A 114 -9.89 0.75 32.22
CA ARG A 114 -8.95 -0.22 32.83
C ARG A 114 -8.97 -1.57 32.11
N ILE A 115 -10.16 -2.06 31.76
CA ILE A 115 -10.35 -3.30 30.99
C ILE A 115 -9.72 -3.18 29.60
N GLU A 116 -9.96 -2.06 28.90
CA GLU A 116 -9.31 -1.80 27.61
C GLU A 116 -7.78 -1.69 27.74
N ALA A 117 -7.29 -1.05 28.80
CA ALA A 117 -5.87 -0.93 29.08
C ALA A 117 -5.24 -2.30 29.33
N ARG A 118 -5.93 -3.21 30.03
CA ARG A 118 -5.50 -4.60 30.20
C ARG A 118 -5.43 -5.36 28.87
N GLY A 119 -6.41 -5.14 27.98
CA GLY A 119 -6.30 -5.60 26.59
C GLY A 119 -5.08 -5.02 25.85
N GLY A 120 -4.74 -3.75 26.12
CA GLY A 120 -3.54 -3.07 25.64
C GLY A 120 -2.22 -3.67 26.16
N ILE A 121 -2.17 -4.04 27.45
CA ILE A 121 -1.05 -4.79 28.05
C ILE A 121 -0.86 -6.11 27.29
N GLY A 122 -1.97 -6.85 27.08
CA GLY A 122 -1.98 -8.06 26.26
C GLY A 122 -1.40 -7.81 24.87
N ARG A 123 -1.83 -6.74 24.18
CA ARG A 123 -1.33 -6.38 22.86
C ARG A 123 0.17 -6.05 22.85
N CYS A 124 0.67 -5.33 23.85
CA CYS A 124 2.09 -5.00 23.96
C CYS A 124 2.94 -6.26 24.11
N HIS A 125 2.54 -7.15 25.03
CA HIS A 125 3.23 -8.41 25.24
C HIS A 125 3.11 -9.36 24.04
N LYS A 126 1.98 -9.37 23.33
CA LYS A 126 1.86 -10.08 22.04
C LYS A 126 2.90 -9.59 21.03
N GLN A 127 3.05 -8.27 20.86
CA GLN A 127 4.04 -7.73 19.92
C GLN A 127 5.48 -8.07 20.33
N LEU A 128 5.79 -7.97 21.63
CA LEU A 128 7.09 -8.35 22.18
C LEU A 128 7.35 -9.86 22.00
N PHE A 129 6.35 -10.70 22.18
CA PHE A 129 6.43 -12.13 21.91
C PHE A 129 6.78 -12.43 20.44
N LEU A 130 6.13 -11.75 19.49
CA LEU A 130 6.36 -11.96 18.05
C LEU A 130 7.76 -11.50 17.58
N THR A 131 8.35 -10.53 18.27
CA THR A 131 9.62 -9.88 17.87
C THR A 131 10.83 -10.35 18.66
N THR A 132 10.64 -11.04 19.78
CA THR A 132 11.73 -11.50 20.65
C THR A 132 12.26 -12.86 20.18
N GLY A 133 13.54 -12.93 19.83
CA GLY A 133 14.22 -14.19 19.48
C GLY A 133 14.64 -15.05 20.67
N ASP A 134 14.90 -14.45 21.84
CA ASP A 134 15.31 -15.16 23.05
C ASP A 134 14.15 -15.98 23.63
N LEU A 135 14.30 -17.32 23.68
CA LEU A 135 13.21 -18.24 24.03
C LEU A 135 12.62 -18.00 25.44
N PRO A 136 13.42 -17.84 26.53
CA PRO A 136 12.86 -17.55 27.85
C PRO A 136 12.05 -16.25 27.90
N ARG A 137 12.56 -15.16 27.30
CA ARG A 137 11.85 -13.88 27.24
C ARG A 137 10.61 -13.95 26.36
N ARG A 138 10.70 -14.63 25.21
CA ARG A 138 9.57 -14.89 24.31
C ARG A 138 8.44 -15.63 25.06
N ALA A 139 8.78 -16.71 25.77
CA ALA A 139 7.81 -17.45 26.57
C ALA A 139 7.23 -16.61 27.72
N HIS A 140 8.02 -15.74 28.35
CA HIS A 140 7.51 -14.80 29.34
C HIS A 140 6.47 -13.84 28.74
N HIS A 141 6.76 -13.22 27.60
CA HIS A 141 5.82 -12.31 26.93
C HIS A 141 4.54 -13.02 26.46
N LEU A 142 4.63 -14.26 25.96
CA LEU A 142 3.45 -15.07 25.67
C LEU A 142 2.55 -15.24 26.90
N ARG A 143 3.12 -15.59 28.06
CA ARG A 143 2.37 -15.78 29.31
C ARG A 143 1.72 -14.48 29.77
N MET A 144 2.47 -13.38 29.81
CA MET A 144 1.92 -12.08 30.21
C MET A 144 0.80 -11.63 29.27
N SER A 145 0.93 -11.92 27.97
CA SER A 145 -0.10 -11.60 27.00
C SER A 145 -1.37 -12.41 27.22
N LEU A 146 -1.24 -13.73 27.46
CA LEU A 146 -2.38 -14.61 27.73
C LEU A 146 -3.10 -14.24 29.01
N ASP A 147 -2.36 -14.00 30.09
CA ASP A 147 -2.91 -13.60 31.39
C ASP A 147 -3.74 -12.31 31.27
N ALA A 148 -3.19 -11.30 30.60
CA ALA A 148 -3.89 -10.03 30.38
C ALA A 148 -5.19 -10.20 29.57
N TYR A 149 -5.17 -10.99 28.49
CA TYR A 149 -6.36 -11.23 27.67
C TYR A 149 -7.42 -12.08 28.37
N LEU A 150 -7.02 -13.14 29.08
CA LEU A 150 -7.95 -13.99 29.83
C LEU A 150 -8.61 -13.23 30.98
N THR A 151 -7.83 -12.41 31.69
CA THR A 151 -8.38 -11.60 32.78
C THR A 151 -9.33 -10.52 32.24
N ALA A 152 -8.98 -9.84 31.15
CA ALA A 152 -9.87 -8.85 30.52
C ALA A 152 -11.16 -9.48 29.98
N ARG A 153 -11.09 -10.71 29.45
CA ARG A 153 -12.27 -11.49 29.05
C ARG A 153 -13.19 -11.77 30.24
N ASP A 154 -12.63 -12.20 31.37
CA ASP A 154 -13.43 -12.56 32.55
C ASP A 154 -14.13 -11.33 33.15
N GLU A 155 -13.51 -10.16 33.06
CA GLU A 155 -14.11 -8.89 33.48
C GLU A 155 -15.13 -8.33 32.49
N ALA A 156 -14.99 -8.60 31.18
CA ALA A 156 -15.87 -8.12 30.14
C ALA A 156 -16.17 -9.20 29.07
N PRO A 157 -16.97 -10.23 29.40
CA PRO A 157 -17.22 -11.35 28.49
C PRO A 157 -17.98 -10.94 27.22
N ALA A 158 -18.70 -9.81 27.25
CA ALA A 158 -19.38 -9.24 26.10
C ALA A 158 -18.43 -8.62 25.05
N ARG A 159 -17.11 -8.57 25.31
CA ARG A 159 -16.08 -8.04 24.40
C ARG A 159 -15.31 -9.19 23.77
N PRO A 160 -15.72 -9.70 22.60
CA PRO A 160 -15.19 -10.95 22.03
C PRO A 160 -13.70 -10.87 21.67
N TRP A 161 -13.17 -9.66 21.43
CA TRP A 161 -11.78 -9.48 21.03
C TRP A 161 -10.76 -9.91 22.09
N HIS A 162 -11.10 -9.90 23.38
CA HIS A 162 -10.17 -10.41 24.40
C HIS A 162 -10.02 -11.93 24.29
N ALA A 163 -11.15 -12.64 24.13
CA ALA A 163 -11.16 -14.09 24.01
C ALA A 163 -10.51 -14.58 22.70
N ILE A 164 -10.77 -13.94 21.57
CA ILE A 164 -10.17 -14.36 20.28
C ILE A 164 -8.65 -14.15 20.26
N ASN A 165 -8.15 -13.07 20.87
CA ASN A 165 -6.71 -12.86 20.98
C ASN A 165 -6.04 -13.92 21.85
N ALA A 166 -6.71 -14.35 22.94
CA ALA A 166 -6.24 -15.47 23.74
C ALA A 166 -6.24 -16.78 22.94
N ALA A 167 -7.31 -17.06 22.17
CA ALA A 167 -7.37 -18.22 21.28
C ALA A 167 -6.21 -18.22 20.27
N ALA A 168 -5.98 -17.11 19.57
CA ALA A 168 -4.90 -16.97 18.61
C ALA A 168 -3.51 -17.23 19.22
N LEU A 169 -3.25 -16.72 20.43
CA LEU A 169 -2.00 -16.96 21.15
C LEU A 169 -1.83 -18.40 21.61
N LEU A 170 -2.91 -19.08 22.01
CA LEU A 170 -2.88 -20.49 22.38
C LEU A 170 -2.62 -21.39 21.16
N ALA A 171 -3.28 -21.11 20.03
CA ALA A 171 -2.97 -21.79 18.77
C ALA A 171 -1.53 -21.55 18.36
N ARG A 172 -1.04 -20.31 18.50
CA ARG A 172 0.34 -19.97 18.19
C ARG A 172 1.34 -20.67 19.10
N ALA A 173 1.09 -20.70 20.41
CA ALA A 173 1.91 -21.40 21.38
C ALA A 173 2.04 -22.90 21.06
N HIS A 174 0.93 -23.53 20.67
CA HIS A 174 0.93 -24.93 20.22
C HIS A 174 1.80 -25.14 18.99
N ARG A 175 1.66 -24.30 17.94
CA ARG A 175 2.49 -24.40 16.72
C ARG A 175 3.98 -24.18 17.01
N ASP A 176 4.31 -23.25 17.90
CA ASP A 176 5.68 -22.95 18.30
C ASP A 176 6.27 -23.98 19.30
N GLY A 177 5.46 -24.95 19.76
CA GLY A 177 5.90 -25.93 20.77
C GLY A 177 6.17 -25.33 22.15
N LEU A 178 5.56 -24.19 22.48
CA LEU A 178 5.76 -23.48 23.73
C LEU A 178 4.77 -23.95 24.80
N ALA A 179 5.30 -24.37 25.95
CA ALA A 179 4.49 -24.75 27.09
C ALA A 179 3.77 -23.53 27.70
N VAL A 180 2.48 -23.67 27.95
CA VAL A 180 1.68 -22.68 28.66
C VAL A 180 1.31 -23.23 30.05
N PRO A 181 1.87 -22.68 31.14
CA PRO A 181 1.60 -23.17 32.49
C PRO A 181 0.11 -23.20 32.81
N GLY A 182 -0.37 -24.28 33.42
CA GLY A 182 -1.78 -24.47 33.79
C GLY A 182 -2.70 -24.89 32.64
N ILE A 183 -2.19 -25.04 31.41
CA ILE A 183 -2.98 -25.42 30.24
C ILE A 183 -2.40 -26.70 29.65
N ALA A 184 -3.15 -27.80 29.76
CA ALA A 184 -2.70 -29.12 29.31
C ALA A 184 -2.59 -29.21 27.78
N ASP A 185 -3.59 -28.69 27.05
CA ASP A 185 -3.60 -28.64 25.59
C ASP A 185 -4.05 -27.25 25.10
N PRO A 186 -3.08 -26.38 24.73
CA PRO A 186 -3.39 -25.05 24.20
C PRO A 186 -4.23 -25.08 22.93
N ALA A 187 -4.08 -26.09 22.06
CA ALA A 187 -4.86 -26.16 20.81
C ALA A 187 -6.34 -26.46 21.08
N VAL A 188 -6.63 -27.35 22.04
CA VAL A 188 -8.01 -27.64 22.46
C VAL A 188 -8.66 -26.40 23.08
N LEU A 189 -7.97 -25.72 23.99
CA LEU A 189 -8.51 -24.50 24.60
C LEU A 189 -8.70 -23.37 23.57
N SER A 190 -7.76 -23.22 22.63
CA SER A 190 -7.90 -22.28 21.51
C SER A 190 -9.21 -22.50 20.75
N ARG A 191 -9.48 -23.74 20.30
CA ARG A 191 -10.71 -24.06 19.56
C ARG A 191 -11.96 -23.86 20.40
N ALA A 192 -11.93 -24.20 21.69
CA ALA A 192 -13.06 -23.97 22.59
C ALA A 192 -13.40 -22.49 22.74
N LEU A 193 -12.38 -21.62 22.90
CA LEU A 193 -12.58 -20.18 22.97
C LEU A 193 -13.08 -19.61 21.65
N ALA A 194 -12.53 -20.06 20.51
CA ALA A 194 -12.98 -19.64 19.20
C ALA A 194 -14.46 -20.01 18.95
N ALA A 195 -14.86 -21.24 19.27
CA ALA A 195 -16.25 -21.68 19.15
C ALA A 195 -17.21 -20.85 20.02
N GLN A 196 -16.81 -20.53 21.26
CA GLN A 196 -17.60 -19.68 22.15
C GLN A 196 -17.77 -18.26 21.59
N VAL A 197 -16.69 -17.68 21.07
CA VAL A 197 -16.70 -16.35 20.45
C VAL A 197 -17.58 -16.32 19.21
N LEU A 198 -17.42 -17.30 18.32
CA LEU A 198 -18.21 -17.42 17.10
C LEU A 198 -19.71 -17.52 17.42
N GLY A 199 -20.11 -18.42 18.32
CA GLY A 199 -21.51 -18.56 18.71
C GLY A 199 -22.09 -17.30 19.35
N ALA A 200 -21.29 -16.54 20.11
CA ALA A 200 -21.73 -15.26 20.66
C ALA A 200 -21.96 -14.19 19.57
N ILE A 201 -21.15 -14.19 18.50
CA ILE A 201 -21.28 -13.26 17.38
C ILE A 201 -22.46 -13.65 16.46
N GLU A 202 -22.63 -14.94 16.17
CA GLU A 202 -23.74 -15.47 15.36
C GLU A 202 -25.12 -15.20 15.97
N THR A 203 -25.20 -15.15 17.29
CA THR A 203 -26.45 -14.86 18.01
C THR A 203 -26.75 -13.36 18.11
N ALA A 204 -25.81 -12.48 17.74
CA ALA A 204 -26.04 -11.04 17.69
C ALA A 204 -26.90 -10.68 16.46
N ALA A 205 -27.82 -9.73 16.61
CA ALA A 205 -28.79 -9.38 15.57
C ALA A 205 -28.13 -8.89 14.26
N GLU A 206 -27.11 -8.03 14.37
CA GLU A 206 -26.23 -7.61 13.28
C GLU A 206 -24.83 -7.39 13.87
N PRO A 207 -23.83 -8.23 13.55
CA PRO A 207 -22.47 -8.03 14.01
C PRO A 207 -21.84 -6.83 13.30
N ASP A 208 -21.16 -5.97 14.05
CA ASP A 208 -20.40 -4.87 13.47
C ASP A 208 -19.12 -5.38 12.77
N ALA A 209 -18.43 -4.49 12.03
CA ALA A 209 -17.16 -4.81 11.39
C ALA A 209 -16.15 -5.56 12.29
N TRP A 210 -16.05 -5.21 13.58
CA TRP A 210 -15.13 -5.91 14.48
C TRP A 210 -15.63 -7.29 14.87
N GLY A 211 -16.94 -7.47 15.01
CA GLY A 211 -17.59 -8.77 15.13
C GLY A 211 -17.30 -9.66 13.93
N ALA A 212 -17.51 -9.18 12.71
CA ALA A 212 -17.22 -9.95 11.49
C ALA A 212 -15.73 -10.33 11.37
N ALA A 213 -14.81 -9.41 11.64
CA ALA A 213 -13.38 -9.70 11.67
C ALA A 213 -13.00 -10.73 12.75
N THR A 214 -13.65 -10.66 13.92
CA THR A 214 -13.42 -11.59 15.04
C THR A 214 -13.97 -12.98 14.73
N ALA A 215 -15.15 -13.08 14.10
CA ALA A 215 -15.73 -14.34 13.66
C ALA A 215 -14.89 -14.99 12.55
N CYS A 216 -14.42 -14.19 11.59
CA CYS A 216 -13.46 -14.62 10.57
C CYS A 216 -12.22 -15.28 11.20
N GLU A 217 -11.65 -14.66 12.23
CA GLU A 217 -10.52 -15.22 12.98
C GLU A 217 -10.89 -16.49 13.77
N ALA A 218 -12.10 -16.55 14.32
CA ALA A 218 -12.59 -17.73 15.03
C ALA A 218 -12.71 -18.95 14.09
N GLU A 219 -13.20 -18.76 12.87
CA GLU A 219 -13.29 -19.83 11.87
C GLU A 219 -11.92 -20.34 11.44
N VAL A 220 -10.93 -19.44 11.30
CA VAL A 220 -9.53 -19.82 11.08
C VAL A 220 -9.02 -20.69 12.23
N ALA A 221 -9.34 -20.35 13.48
CA ALA A 221 -8.96 -21.14 14.65
C ALA A 221 -9.63 -22.52 14.70
N LEU A 222 -10.86 -22.62 14.19
CA LEU A 222 -11.64 -23.86 14.12
C LEU A 222 -11.24 -24.75 12.93
N GLY A 223 -10.51 -24.19 11.96
CA GLY A 223 -10.10 -24.90 10.75
C GLY A 223 -11.20 -24.98 9.69
N ASP A 224 -12.14 -24.02 9.69
CA ASP A 224 -13.19 -23.90 8.67
C ASP A 224 -12.87 -22.74 7.70
N PRO A 225 -12.21 -23.02 6.56
CA PRO A 225 -11.89 -21.98 5.58
C PRO A 225 -13.13 -21.36 4.93
N ALA A 226 -14.22 -22.12 4.77
CA ALA A 226 -15.43 -21.62 4.11
C ALA A 226 -16.21 -20.65 5.02
N GLY A 227 -16.28 -20.95 6.32
CA GLY A 227 -16.77 -20.02 7.33
C GLY A 227 -15.92 -18.75 7.39
N ALA A 228 -14.59 -18.90 7.38
CA ALA A 228 -13.67 -17.76 7.42
C ALA A 228 -13.85 -16.80 6.23
N ASP A 229 -14.03 -17.33 5.01
CA ASP A 229 -14.32 -16.54 3.81
C ASP A 229 -15.66 -15.81 3.91
N THR A 230 -16.71 -16.49 4.40
CA THR A 230 -18.04 -15.89 4.58
C THR A 230 -17.99 -14.66 5.51
N TRP A 231 -17.28 -14.78 6.62
CA TRP A 231 -17.12 -13.66 7.56
C TRP A 231 -16.17 -12.58 7.05
N LEU A 232 -15.18 -12.94 6.24
CA LEU A 232 -14.33 -11.96 5.57
C LEU A 232 -15.12 -11.12 4.56
N ASP A 233 -16.02 -11.73 3.79
CA ASP A 233 -16.91 -11.02 2.87
C ASP A 233 -17.85 -10.07 3.63
N ALA A 234 -18.45 -10.54 4.72
CA ALA A 234 -19.29 -9.71 5.60
C ALA A 234 -18.49 -8.52 6.17
N PHE A 235 -17.25 -8.77 6.61
CA PHE A 235 -16.35 -7.72 7.07
C PHE A 235 -16.08 -6.68 5.97
N LEU A 236 -15.66 -7.10 4.78
CA LEU A 236 -15.29 -6.17 3.70
C LEU A 236 -16.51 -5.41 3.13
N ALA A 237 -17.71 -5.97 3.24
CA ALA A 237 -18.96 -5.34 2.83
C ALA A 237 -19.45 -4.25 3.79
N ASP A 238 -19.01 -4.25 5.05
CA ASP A 238 -19.45 -3.27 6.05
C ASP A 238 -18.93 -1.85 5.70
N PRO A 239 -19.80 -0.83 5.53
CA PRO A 239 -19.41 0.55 5.20
C PRO A 239 -18.51 1.23 6.25
N GLY A 240 -18.57 0.75 7.49
CA GLY A 240 -17.74 1.17 8.62
C GLY A 240 -16.32 0.63 8.60
N VAL A 241 -15.96 -0.23 7.65
CA VAL A 241 -14.59 -0.71 7.47
C VAL A 241 -13.69 0.35 6.87
N ASP A 242 -12.62 0.64 7.60
CA ASP A 242 -11.57 1.59 7.23
C ASP A 242 -10.22 0.88 7.11
N ALA A 243 -9.21 1.59 6.61
CA ALA A 243 -7.87 1.04 6.42
C ALA A 243 -7.28 0.48 7.72
N PHE A 244 -7.57 1.13 8.86
CA PHE A 244 -7.10 0.66 10.17
C PHE A 244 -7.66 -0.73 10.52
N LYS A 245 -8.97 -0.95 10.35
CA LYS A 245 -9.59 -2.27 10.62
C LYS A 245 -9.03 -3.35 9.70
N ILE A 246 -8.91 -3.07 8.40
CA ILE A 246 -8.38 -4.04 7.43
C ILE A 246 -6.93 -4.40 7.77
N ALA A 247 -6.09 -3.40 8.04
CA ALA A 247 -4.70 -3.63 8.44
C ALA A 247 -4.58 -4.44 9.73
N ALA A 248 -5.50 -4.23 10.68
CA ALA A 248 -5.52 -4.99 11.93
C ALA A 248 -5.82 -6.48 11.70
N LEU A 249 -6.86 -6.80 10.93
CA LEU A 249 -7.19 -8.19 10.59
C LEU A 249 -6.07 -8.85 9.76
N LEU A 250 -5.58 -8.16 8.72
CA LEU A 250 -4.49 -8.66 7.88
C LEU A 250 -3.24 -8.99 8.71
N ARG A 251 -2.82 -8.08 9.59
CA ARG A 251 -1.68 -8.29 10.47
C ARG A 251 -1.89 -9.48 11.40
N GLN A 252 -3.09 -9.63 11.96
CA GLN A 252 -3.41 -10.75 12.84
C GLN A 252 -3.30 -12.09 12.10
N LEU A 253 -3.86 -12.19 10.89
CA LEU A 253 -3.79 -13.39 10.05
C LEU A 253 -2.35 -13.72 9.61
N VAL A 254 -1.54 -12.72 9.30
CA VAL A 254 -0.15 -12.93 8.86
C VAL A 254 0.80 -13.21 10.02
N GLU A 255 0.81 -12.35 11.04
CA GLU A 255 1.84 -12.41 12.08
C GLU A 255 1.51 -13.43 13.18
N VAL A 256 0.23 -13.53 13.56
CA VAL A 256 -0.19 -14.41 14.65
C VAL A 256 -0.59 -15.77 14.11
N TRP A 257 -1.45 -15.81 13.08
CA TRP A 257 -1.89 -17.07 12.47
C TRP A 257 -0.90 -17.67 11.48
N GLU A 258 0.10 -16.90 11.02
CA GLU A 258 1.09 -17.36 10.05
C GLU A 258 0.48 -17.85 8.74
N LEU A 259 -0.67 -17.29 8.37
CA LEU A 259 -1.24 -17.57 7.06
C LEU A 259 -0.30 -17.05 5.98
N THR A 260 -0.20 -17.83 4.90
CA THR A 260 0.59 -17.49 3.72
C THR A 260 -0.28 -17.57 2.49
N THR A 261 0.15 -16.96 1.39
CA THR A 261 -0.58 -17.07 0.12
C THR A 261 -0.38 -18.42 -0.60
N ALA A 262 0.31 -19.37 0.04
CA ALA A 262 0.61 -20.68 -0.54
C ALA A 262 -0.47 -21.75 -0.28
N ALA A 263 -1.35 -21.54 0.70
CA ALA A 263 -2.37 -22.52 1.08
C ALA A 263 -3.60 -21.86 1.71
N ALA A 264 -4.73 -22.55 1.61
CA ALA A 264 -5.97 -22.13 2.24
C ALA A 264 -5.84 -22.05 3.78
N PRO A 265 -6.51 -21.07 4.43
CA PRO A 265 -7.33 -20.03 3.78
C PRO A 265 -6.52 -18.78 3.35
N GLY A 266 -5.20 -18.76 3.59
CA GLY A 266 -4.36 -17.58 3.34
C GLY A 266 -4.15 -17.21 1.87
N ASP A 267 -4.21 -18.20 0.97
CA ASP A 267 -4.18 -18.01 -0.50
C ASP A 267 -5.31 -17.13 -1.03
N THR A 268 -6.44 -17.10 -0.34
CA THR A 268 -7.66 -16.38 -0.74
C THR A 268 -7.85 -15.11 0.09
N MET A 269 -7.75 -15.21 1.42
CA MET A 269 -8.04 -14.10 2.32
C MET A 269 -7.00 -12.98 2.24
N LEU A 270 -5.70 -13.32 2.19
CA LEU A 270 -4.64 -12.30 2.28
C LEU A 270 -4.60 -11.39 1.06
N PRO A 271 -4.73 -11.89 -0.18
CA PRO A 271 -4.83 -11.01 -1.36
C PRO A 271 -6.04 -10.07 -1.30
N LEU A 272 -7.20 -10.57 -0.86
CA LEU A 272 -8.41 -9.74 -0.70
C LEU A 272 -8.21 -8.62 0.31
N LEU A 273 -7.66 -8.92 1.49
CA LEU A 273 -7.37 -7.93 2.53
C LEU A 273 -6.30 -6.93 2.09
N ARG A 274 -5.22 -7.38 1.44
CA ARG A 274 -4.18 -6.49 0.88
C ARG A 274 -4.77 -5.55 -0.16
N SER A 275 -5.59 -6.08 -1.07
CA SER A 275 -6.30 -5.29 -2.08
C SER A 275 -7.21 -4.26 -1.41
N ALA A 276 -8.08 -4.68 -0.48
CA ALA A 276 -9.00 -3.79 0.20
C ALA A 276 -8.25 -2.70 1.00
N LEU A 277 -7.18 -3.05 1.70
CA LEU A 277 -6.35 -2.11 2.46
C LEU A 277 -5.77 -1.04 1.55
N LEU A 278 -5.24 -1.48 0.41
CA LEU A 278 -4.61 -0.61 -0.55
C LEU A 278 -5.60 0.43 -1.12
N HIS A 279 -6.82 0.00 -1.45
CA HIS A 279 -7.89 0.90 -1.89
C HIS A 279 -8.24 1.94 -0.81
N ARG A 280 -8.15 1.58 0.47
CA ARG A 280 -8.49 2.47 1.60
C ARG A 280 -7.35 3.41 2.03
N ASP A 281 -6.09 3.05 1.76
CA ASP A 281 -4.90 3.87 2.07
C ASP A 281 -4.48 4.81 0.93
N GLY A 282 -5.18 4.76 -0.22
CA GLY A 282 -4.90 5.63 -1.37
C GLY A 282 -3.61 5.29 -2.14
N GLY A 283 -3.01 4.11 -1.91
CA GLY A 283 -1.72 3.69 -2.49
C GLY A 283 -1.81 2.68 -3.64
N GLY A 284 -0.71 2.48 -4.39
CA GLY A 284 -0.56 1.51 -5.49
C GLY A 284 0.00 0.13 -5.07
N VAL A 285 -0.23 -0.92 -5.88
CA VAL A 285 0.01 -2.34 -5.53
C VAL A 285 1.49 -2.71 -5.62
N LEU A 286 1.99 -3.44 -4.61
CA LEU A 286 3.24 -4.21 -4.68
C LEU A 286 2.87 -5.67 -5.02
N VAL A 287 3.04 -6.10 -6.27
CA VAL A 287 2.67 -7.46 -6.70
C VAL A 287 3.87 -8.40 -6.51
N ARG A 288 3.65 -9.49 -5.78
CA ARG A 288 4.53 -10.67 -5.80
C ARG A 288 3.85 -11.73 -6.67
N ASP A 289 4.62 -12.42 -7.52
CA ASP A 289 4.10 -13.39 -8.52
C ASP A 289 3.30 -14.56 -7.89
N ARG A 290 3.45 -14.76 -6.58
CA ARG A 290 2.82 -15.83 -5.80
C ARG A 290 1.35 -15.55 -5.42
N ASP A 291 0.83 -14.36 -5.68
CA ASP A 291 -0.53 -13.94 -5.26
C ASP A 291 -1.60 -14.24 -6.33
N VAL A 292 -1.28 -14.96 -7.42
CA VAL A 292 -2.22 -15.27 -8.52
C VAL A 292 -2.44 -16.78 -8.66
N GLY A 293 -3.12 -17.38 -7.68
CA GLY A 293 -3.69 -18.72 -7.79
C GLY A 293 -4.86 -18.77 -8.77
N THR A 294 -4.77 -19.64 -9.77
CA THR A 294 -5.71 -19.76 -10.91
C THR A 294 -6.81 -20.79 -10.64
N ALA A 295 -7.80 -20.47 -9.78
CA ALA A 295 -9.11 -21.13 -9.83
C ALA A 295 -10.14 -20.42 -8.93
N ARG A 296 -11.31 -20.10 -9.51
CA ARG A 296 -12.63 -19.97 -8.82
C ARG A 296 -13.08 -18.64 -8.19
N LEU A 297 -12.59 -17.48 -8.62
CA LEU A 297 -13.21 -16.17 -8.33
C LEU A 297 -14.42 -15.81 -9.22
N ALA A 298 -15.14 -16.81 -9.75
CA ALA A 298 -16.27 -16.63 -10.67
C ALA A 298 -17.56 -16.08 -10.01
N HIS A 299 -17.57 -15.82 -8.70
CA HIS A 299 -18.77 -15.42 -7.96
C HIS A 299 -18.88 -13.93 -7.60
N LEU A 300 -17.94 -13.08 -8.03
CA LEU A 300 -17.88 -11.65 -7.66
C LEU A 300 -18.64 -10.70 -8.60
N GLU A 301 -19.69 -11.17 -9.26
CA GLU A 301 -20.47 -10.34 -10.19
C GLU A 301 -21.72 -9.77 -9.48
N LYS A 302 -21.56 -8.84 -8.53
CA LYS A 302 -22.57 -7.79 -8.23
C LYS A 302 -22.21 -6.77 -7.11
N VAL A 303 -22.08 -5.51 -7.55
CA VAL A 303 -22.43 -4.21 -6.90
C VAL A 303 -21.52 -3.61 -5.79
N PHE A 304 -21.03 -2.37 -6.01
CA PHE A 304 -21.34 -1.10 -5.26
C PHE A 304 -20.16 -0.09 -5.34
N GLY A 305 -20.45 1.17 -5.74
CA GLY A 305 -19.54 2.33 -5.58
C GLY A 305 -18.90 2.90 -6.87
N HIS A 306 -18.75 4.23 -6.96
CA HIS A 306 -18.41 5.00 -8.18
C HIS A 306 -16.91 5.09 -8.54
N ASP A 307 -16.05 4.27 -7.95
CA ASP A 307 -14.70 4.03 -8.45
C ASP A 307 -14.69 2.69 -9.19
N ARG A 308 -14.25 2.70 -10.45
CA ARG A 308 -14.32 1.53 -11.33
C ARG A 308 -13.49 0.40 -10.72
N TYR A 309 -14.16 -0.70 -10.35
CA TYR A 309 -13.50 -1.99 -10.15
C TYR A 309 -12.64 -2.29 -11.37
N GLN A 310 -11.33 -2.50 -11.16
CA GLN A 310 -10.48 -3.07 -12.20
C GLN A 310 -10.55 -4.58 -12.10
N SER A 311 -10.92 -5.23 -13.20
CA SER A 311 -11.10 -6.67 -13.22
C SER A 311 -9.79 -7.41 -12.96
N LEU A 312 -9.85 -8.65 -12.49
CA LEU A 312 -8.68 -9.52 -12.41
C LEU A 312 -7.99 -9.66 -13.78
N THR A 313 -8.76 -9.68 -14.86
CA THR A 313 -8.26 -9.65 -16.24
C THR A 313 -7.42 -8.39 -16.50
N TRP A 314 -7.90 -7.23 -16.04
CA TRP A 314 -7.15 -5.98 -16.13
C TRP A 314 -5.83 -6.05 -15.37
N TYR A 315 -5.82 -6.58 -14.14
CA TYR A 315 -4.58 -6.77 -13.38
C TYR A 315 -3.61 -7.75 -14.06
N ARG A 316 -4.12 -8.88 -14.58
CA ARG A 316 -3.33 -9.86 -15.33
C ARG A 316 -2.70 -9.24 -16.59
N HIS A 317 -3.42 -8.35 -17.28
CA HIS A 317 -2.85 -7.61 -18.40
C HIS A 317 -1.71 -6.71 -17.94
N GLY A 318 -1.86 -6.00 -16.82
CA GLY A 318 -0.77 -5.21 -16.23
C GLY A 318 0.47 -6.04 -15.90
N LEU A 319 0.29 -7.21 -15.29
CA LEU A 319 1.39 -8.14 -15.00
C LEU A 319 2.05 -8.68 -16.27
N SER A 320 1.25 -9.04 -17.27
CA SER A 320 1.76 -9.41 -18.59
C SER A 320 2.58 -8.28 -19.21
N ARG A 321 2.16 -7.00 -19.10
CA ARG A 321 2.92 -5.85 -19.60
C ARG A 321 4.22 -5.63 -18.82
N CYS A 322 4.23 -5.90 -17.53
CA CYS A 322 5.44 -5.77 -16.70
C CYS A 322 6.60 -6.65 -17.21
N ARG A 323 6.32 -7.79 -17.85
CA ARG A 323 7.33 -8.66 -18.46
C ARG A 323 8.14 -7.99 -19.58
N ALA A 324 7.61 -6.94 -20.19
CA ALA A 324 8.28 -6.15 -21.22
C ALA A 324 8.94 -4.87 -20.67
N VAL A 325 8.91 -4.66 -19.35
CA VAL A 325 9.56 -3.55 -18.67
C VAL A 325 10.86 -4.06 -18.05
N ALA A 326 11.94 -3.33 -18.31
CA ALA A 326 13.28 -3.66 -17.88
C ALA A 326 13.86 -2.57 -16.99
N GLN A 327 14.74 -3.00 -16.10
CA GLN A 327 15.69 -2.13 -15.44
C GLN A 327 16.87 -1.89 -16.39
N VAL A 328 17.29 -0.63 -16.51
CA VAL A 328 18.57 -0.26 -17.12
C VAL A 328 19.56 0.03 -16.01
N CYS A 329 20.71 -0.63 -16.04
CA CYS A 329 21.74 -0.52 -15.01
C CYS A 329 23.15 -0.41 -15.61
N THR A 330 24.10 0.03 -14.79
CA THR A 330 25.53 0.05 -15.14
C THR A 330 26.12 -1.38 -15.14
N PRO A 331 27.35 -1.59 -15.61
CA PRO A 331 28.03 -2.88 -15.49
C PRO A 331 28.20 -3.34 -14.02
N SER A 332 28.19 -2.39 -13.09
CA SER A 332 28.23 -2.61 -11.63
C SER A 332 26.86 -2.90 -11.01
N GLU A 333 25.80 -3.00 -11.82
CA GLU A 333 24.41 -3.29 -11.42
C GLU A 333 23.69 -2.15 -10.69
N ASP A 334 24.22 -0.94 -10.76
CA ASP A 334 23.54 0.24 -10.25
C ASP A 334 22.42 0.63 -11.20
N GLY A 335 21.17 0.63 -10.74
CA GLY A 335 20.00 0.99 -11.56
C GLY A 335 20.01 2.47 -11.92
N VAL A 336 20.04 2.77 -13.22
CA VAL A 336 20.10 4.13 -13.79
C VAL A 336 18.72 4.59 -14.25
N GLY A 337 17.86 3.66 -14.65
CA GLY A 337 16.49 3.97 -15.07
C GLY A 337 15.70 2.74 -15.50
N THR A 338 14.62 2.99 -16.21
CA THR A 338 13.70 1.99 -16.74
C THR A 338 13.77 1.99 -18.27
N GLY A 339 13.50 0.86 -18.90
CA GLY A 339 13.23 0.78 -20.33
C GLY A 339 12.07 -0.18 -20.58
N PHE A 340 11.51 -0.17 -21.78
CA PHE A 340 10.45 -1.10 -22.13
C PHE A 340 10.48 -1.50 -23.60
N VAL A 341 9.95 -2.67 -23.91
CA VAL A 341 9.98 -3.21 -25.27
C VAL A 341 8.67 -2.93 -26.00
N VAL A 342 8.77 -2.43 -27.23
CA VAL A 342 7.65 -2.26 -28.16
C VAL A 342 7.96 -2.95 -29.49
N ASP A 343 6.92 -3.18 -30.29
CA ASP A 343 7.14 -3.52 -31.70
C ASP A 343 7.69 -2.27 -32.41
N GLY A 344 8.92 -2.33 -32.91
CA GLY A 344 9.52 -1.17 -33.55
C GLY A 344 8.75 -0.70 -34.78
N ARG A 345 8.04 -1.62 -35.46
CA ARG A 345 7.20 -1.30 -36.62
C ARG A 345 5.97 -0.48 -36.24
N ASP A 346 5.52 -0.56 -34.98
CA ASP A 346 4.49 0.34 -34.45
C ASP A 346 5.01 1.77 -34.30
N LEU A 347 6.33 1.99 -34.22
CA LEU A 347 6.94 3.32 -34.17
C LEU A 347 7.35 3.83 -35.56
N HIS A 348 8.02 2.99 -36.35
CA HIS A 348 8.48 3.32 -37.70
C HIS A 348 8.76 2.03 -38.49
N PRO A 349 8.41 1.92 -39.79
CA PRO A 349 8.57 0.68 -40.58
C PRO A 349 10.03 0.19 -40.72
N ASP A 350 11.01 1.09 -40.65
CA ASP A 350 12.44 0.75 -40.75
C ASP A 350 13.06 0.23 -39.44
N LEU A 351 12.31 0.24 -38.33
CA LEU A 351 12.81 -0.29 -37.05
C LEU A 351 12.68 -1.82 -36.99
N PRO A 352 13.57 -2.49 -36.22
CA PRO A 352 13.42 -3.92 -35.92
C PRO A 352 12.09 -4.25 -35.26
N GLU A 353 11.68 -5.52 -35.36
CA GLU A 353 10.43 -6.01 -34.73
C GLU A 353 10.42 -5.82 -33.21
N ARG A 354 11.56 -5.83 -32.54
CA ARG A 354 11.65 -5.56 -31.09
C ARG A 354 12.70 -4.50 -30.85
N VAL A 355 12.31 -3.45 -30.15
CA VAL A 355 13.21 -2.37 -29.73
C VAL A 355 12.93 -2.00 -28.28
N LEU A 356 13.99 -1.67 -27.55
CA LEU A 356 13.91 -1.10 -26.22
C LEU A 356 13.79 0.42 -26.34
N VAL A 357 12.77 0.99 -25.71
CA VAL A 357 12.58 2.44 -25.59
C VAL A 357 12.93 2.85 -24.16
N THR A 358 13.70 3.92 -24.04
CA THR A 358 14.01 4.58 -22.76
C THR A 358 14.28 6.07 -23.02
N ASN A 359 14.62 6.82 -21.97
CA ASN A 359 15.00 8.22 -22.08
C ASN A 359 16.45 8.41 -22.55
N GLY A 360 16.72 9.54 -23.21
CA GLY A 360 18.07 9.96 -23.61
C GLY A 360 18.98 10.16 -22.39
N HIS A 361 18.43 10.75 -21.33
CA HIS A 361 19.15 10.94 -20.07
C HIS A 361 19.44 9.63 -19.32
N VAL A 362 18.75 8.53 -19.64
CA VAL A 362 19.07 7.20 -19.12
C VAL A 362 20.17 6.57 -19.98
N VAL A 363 19.94 6.47 -21.31
CA VAL A 363 20.94 6.02 -22.28
C VAL A 363 20.93 6.96 -23.49
N PRO A 364 22.06 7.56 -23.91
CA PRO A 364 23.42 7.30 -23.45
C PRO A 364 23.93 8.25 -22.36
N GLU A 365 23.17 9.25 -21.91
CA GLU A 365 23.73 10.32 -21.07
C GLU A 365 24.00 9.88 -19.63
N GLY A 366 23.13 9.04 -19.05
CA GLY A 366 23.27 8.49 -17.70
C GLY A 366 24.19 7.27 -17.65
N VAL A 367 24.07 6.39 -18.64
CA VAL A 367 25.01 5.29 -18.92
C VAL A 367 25.23 5.18 -20.42
N ALA A 368 26.49 5.09 -20.83
CA ALA A 368 26.84 4.90 -22.24
C ALA A 368 26.20 3.61 -22.78
N ALA A 369 25.76 3.62 -24.04
CA ALA A 369 25.03 2.48 -24.60
C ALA A 369 25.82 1.15 -24.54
N GLY A 370 27.14 1.17 -24.68
CA GLY A 370 28.00 -0.02 -24.58
C GLY A 370 28.19 -0.57 -23.17
N ASP A 371 28.00 0.29 -22.16
CA ASP A 371 28.07 -0.06 -20.74
C ASP A 371 26.69 -0.37 -20.14
N ALA A 372 25.61 -0.11 -20.88
CA ALA A 372 24.25 -0.34 -20.40
C ALA A 372 23.94 -1.84 -20.34
N VAL A 373 23.44 -2.27 -19.18
CA VAL A 373 22.94 -3.63 -18.94
C VAL A 373 21.43 -3.56 -18.72
N VAL A 374 20.69 -4.38 -19.45
CA VAL A 374 19.22 -4.41 -19.44
C VAL A 374 18.76 -5.72 -18.80
N VAL A 375 17.92 -5.64 -17.77
CA VAL A 375 17.46 -6.79 -16.98
C VAL A 375 15.94 -6.77 -16.82
N PHE A 376 15.28 -7.89 -17.11
CA PHE A 376 13.83 -8.06 -17.02
C PHE A 376 13.43 -8.83 -15.74
N HIS A 377 13.29 -8.12 -14.62
CA HIS A 377 13.06 -8.73 -13.31
C HIS A 377 11.65 -9.32 -13.10
N ALA A 378 10.69 -9.00 -13.97
CA ALA A 378 9.33 -9.55 -13.91
C ALA A 378 9.20 -10.99 -14.45
N LEU A 379 10.34 -11.62 -14.79
CA LEU A 379 10.42 -12.99 -15.27
C LEU A 379 11.15 -13.82 -14.21
N ASP A 380 10.40 -14.55 -13.36
CA ASP A 380 10.86 -15.31 -12.19
C ASP A 380 12.04 -16.30 -12.44
N ALA A 381 12.41 -16.56 -13.69
CA ALA A 381 13.52 -17.45 -14.08
C ALA A 381 14.58 -16.80 -15.00
N CYS A 382 14.42 -15.54 -15.40
CA CYS A 382 15.36 -14.87 -16.31
C CYS A 382 16.38 -14.07 -15.50
N THR A 383 17.59 -14.63 -15.36
CA THR A 383 18.77 -13.89 -14.87
C THR A 383 19.61 -13.34 -16.03
N ASP A 384 19.09 -13.47 -17.25
CA ASP A 384 19.79 -13.06 -18.45
C ASP A 384 19.95 -11.54 -18.47
N ARG A 385 21.11 -11.14 -18.99
CA ARG A 385 21.50 -9.74 -19.10
C ARG A 385 21.69 -9.45 -20.57
N PHE A 386 20.96 -8.44 -21.02
CA PHE A 386 20.99 -8.01 -22.40
C PHE A 386 21.77 -6.72 -22.53
N ARG A 387 22.42 -6.53 -23.68
CA ARG A 387 23.19 -5.32 -23.98
C ARG A 387 22.70 -4.67 -25.26
N PRO A 388 22.67 -3.33 -25.33
CA PRO A 388 22.44 -2.63 -26.58
C PRO A 388 23.52 -2.98 -27.61
N VAL A 389 23.10 -3.41 -28.79
CA VAL A 389 23.99 -3.66 -29.94
C VAL A 389 23.87 -2.55 -30.98
N ARG A 390 22.70 -1.92 -31.10
CA ARG A 390 22.50 -0.77 -31.98
C ARG A 390 21.63 0.30 -31.34
N CYS A 391 21.98 1.55 -31.60
CA CYS A 391 21.14 2.71 -31.33
C CYS A 391 20.51 3.18 -32.64
N TRP A 392 19.18 3.03 -32.76
CA TRP A 392 18.42 3.41 -33.95
C TRP A 392 17.92 4.86 -33.91
N TRP A 393 17.72 5.37 -32.70
CA TRP A 393 17.28 6.75 -32.46
C TRP A 393 17.84 7.26 -31.14
N TYR A 394 18.26 8.52 -31.15
CA TYR A 394 18.60 9.28 -29.96
C TYR A 394 18.16 10.74 -30.14
N ALA A 395 17.44 11.26 -29.17
CA ALA A 395 17.17 12.68 -28.97
C ALA A 395 17.60 13.06 -27.55
N PRO A 396 18.43 14.11 -27.39
CA PRO A 396 19.00 14.46 -26.10
C PRO A 396 17.94 14.95 -25.11
N SER A 397 18.31 14.97 -23.84
CA SER A 397 17.49 15.50 -22.74
C SER A 397 17.47 17.02 -22.66
N ASP A 398 18.47 17.67 -23.26
CA ASP A 398 18.63 19.11 -23.26
C ASP A 398 18.00 19.81 -24.48
N GLY A 399 17.77 21.12 -24.33
CA GLY A 399 17.25 21.96 -25.38
C GLY A 399 15.87 21.55 -25.88
N ALA A 400 15.76 21.30 -27.19
CA ALA A 400 14.52 20.91 -27.87
C ALA A 400 14.43 19.40 -28.14
N GLY A 401 15.30 18.59 -27.55
CA GLY A 401 15.27 17.14 -27.70
C GLY A 401 14.05 16.51 -27.00
N LEU A 402 13.55 15.42 -27.55
CA LEU A 402 12.43 14.66 -26.96
C LEU A 402 12.89 13.74 -25.82
N ASP A 403 14.16 13.77 -25.44
CA ASP A 403 14.72 12.87 -24.44
C ASP A 403 14.33 11.39 -24.63
N THR A 404 14.63 10.84 -25.81
CA THR A 404 14.20 9.50 -26.21
C THR A 404 15.33 8.74 -26.86
N SER A 405 15.42 7.46 -26.54
CA SER A 405 16.35 6.51 -27.16
C SER A 405 15.60 5.25 -27.59
N VAL A 406 15.94 4.74 -28.78
CA VAL A 406 15.43 3.47 -29.31
C VAL A 406 16.63 2.57 -29.61
N LEU A 407 16.71 1.46 -28.89
CA LEU A 407 17.84 0.56 -28.87
C LEU A 407 17.44 -0.85 -29.34
N GLU A 408 18.34 -1.51 -30.05
CA GLU A 408 18.28 -2.94 -30.34
C GLU A 408 19.21 -3.67 -29.38
N LEU A 409 18.76 -4.79 -28.81
CA LEU A 409 19.55 -5.59 -27.86
C LEU A 409 20.13 -6.85 -28.53
N ASP A 410 21.16 -7.42 -27.93
CA ASP A 410 21.80 -8.69 -28.34
C ASP A 410 20.87 -9.92 -28.24
N GLY A 411 19.76 -9.80 -27.52
CA GLY A 411 18.72 -10.81 -27.42
C GLY A 411 17.50 -10.31 -26.65
N TRP A 412 16.53 -11.20 -26.49
CA TRP A 412 15.31 -10.96 -25.73
C TRP A 412 14.92 -12.21 -24.93
N PRO A 413 14.23 -12.07 -23.78
CA PRO A 413 13.61 -13.22 -23.13
C PRO A 413 12.62 -13.93 -24.08
N GLY A 414 12.58 -15.26 -24.03
CA GLY A 414 11.80 -16.08 -24.98
C GLY A 414 10.31 -15.78 -25.00
N ASP A 415 9.70 -15.61 -23.82
CA ASP A 415 8.27 -15.35 -23.64
C ASP A 415 7.92 -13.84 -23.60
N LEU A 416 8.82 -12.97 -24.06
CA LEU A 416 8.57 -11.53 -24.05
C LEU A 416 7.61 -11.15 -25.19
N GLU A 417 6.48 -10.54 -24.83
CA GLU A 417 5.57 -9.88 -25.75
C GLU A 417 5.78 -8.35 -25.69
N PRO A 418 5.99 -7.67 -26.82
CA PRO A 418 6.11 -6.21 -26.84
C PRO A 418 4.85 -5.50 -26.34
N LEU A 419 5.03 -4.32 -25.74
CA LEU A 419 3.91 -3.51 -25.24
C LEU A 419 3.04 -3.01 -26.40
N PRO A 420 1.70 -3.14 -26.31
CA PRO A 420 0.81 -2.62 -27.34
C PRO A 420 0.79 -1.09 -27.30
N VAL A 421 0.96 -0.45 -28.44
CA VAL A 421 0.93 1.01 -28.56
C VAL A 421 -0.51 1.51 -28.75
N ALA A 422 -0.92 2.53 -28.00
CA ALA A 422 -2.23 3.13 -28.18
C ALA A 422 -2.30 3.88 -29.52
N ALA A 423 -3.39 3.69 -30.27
CA ALA A 423 -3.59 4.39 -31.54
C ALA A 423 -3.81 5.91 -31.36
N ARG A 424 -4.34 6.33 -30.21
CA ARG A 424 -4.65 7.71 -29.85
C ARG A 424 -4.61 7.89 -28.34
N LEU A 425 -4.35 9.12 -27.88
CA LEU A 425 -4.48 9.48 -26.48
C LEU A 425 -5.95 9.39 -26.02
N PRO A 426 -6.20 9.03 -24.75
CA PRO A 426 -7.55 8.93 -24.21
C PRO A 426 -8.21 10.30 -24.10
N ALA A 427 -9.52 10.39 -24.37
CA ALA A 427 -10.24 11.66 -24.30
C ALA A 427 -10.30 12.20 -22.86
N LEU A 428 -10.06 13.51 -22.68
CA LEU A 428 -10.12 14.18 -21.38
C LEU A 428 -11.55 14.38 -20.85
N GLU A 429 -12.54 14.41 -21.74
CA GLU A 429 -13.95 14.64 -21.44
C GLU A 429 -14.79 13.40 -21.83
N PRO A 430 -15.89 13.09 -21.11
CA PRO A 430 -16.55 13.87 -20.05
C PRO A 430 -15.95 13.69 -18.64
N ARG A 431 -14.90 12.87 -18.51
CA ARG A 431 -14.16 12.64 -17.26
C ARG A 431 -12.69 12.42 -17.58
N PRO A 432 -11.77 12.92 -16.75
CA PRO A 432 -10.35 12.79 -17.02
C PRO A 432 -9.92 11.31 -16.95
N PRO A 433 -9.14 10.83 -17.93
CA PRO A 433 -8.66 9.46 -17.99
C PRO A 433 -7.53 9.23 -16.98
N ARG A 434 -7.10 7.98 -16.85
CA ARG A 434 -6.03 7.57 -15.95
C ARG A 434 -4.79 7.12 -16.74
N ALA A 435 -3.61 7.40 -16.18
CA ALA A 435 -2.29 7.04 -16.69
C ALA A 435 -1.63 6.07 -15.70
N TYR A 436 -1.26 4.86 -16.13
CA TYR A 436 -0.63 3.86 -15.26
C TYR A 436 0.84 3.73 -15.59
N LEU A 437 1.69 3.44 -14.59
CA LEU A 437 3.13 3.28 -14.80
C LEU A 437 3.60 1.97 -14.23
N ILE A 438 4.61 1.39 -14.87
CA ILE A 438 5.37 0.25 -14.38
C ILE A 438 6.84 0.63 -14.53
N GLY A 439 7.65 0.54 -13.48
CA GLY A 439 9.06 0.89 -13.59
C GLY A 439 9.90 0.53 -12.38
N HIS A 440 11.15 0.97 -12.39
CA HIS A 440 12.16 0.66 -11.38
C HIS A 440 12.57 1.89 -10.58
N PRO A 441 11.67 2.45 -9.74
CA PRO A 441 11.98 3.64 -8.94
C PRO A 441 13.22 3.39 -8.08
N ARG A 442 14.06 4.41 -7.93
CA ARG A 442 15.37 4.41 -7.25
C ARG A 442 16.32 3.30 -7.71
N GLY A 443 16.16 2.79 -8.93
CA GLY A 443 16.97 1.69 -9.43
C GLY A 443 16.73 0.38 -8.68
N LEU A 444 15.53 0.18 -8.12
CA LEU A 444 15.17 -1.09 -7.48
C LEU A 444 15.09 -2.22 -8.51
N GLN A 445 15.58 -3.41 -8.14
CA GLN A 445 15.45 -4.61 -8.97
C GLN A 445 13.98 -5.00 -9.17
N GLN A 446 13.15 -4.91 -8.13
CA GLN A 446 11.73 -5.23 -8.25
C GLN A 446 10.96 -4.09 -8.94
N PRO A 447 10.21 -4.37 -10.02
CA PRO A 447 9.37 -3.37 -10.67
C PRO A 447 8.19 -2.97 -9.76
N GLN A 448 7.80 -1.70 -9.84
CA GLN A 448 6.67 -1.14 -9.09
C GLN A 448 5.59 -0.62 -10.04
N PHE A 449 4.33 -0.73 -9.60
CA PHE A 449 3.16 -0.28 -10.34
C PHE A 449 2.57 0.98 -9.71
N SER A 450 2.47 2.07 -10.46
CA SER A 450 1.70 3.25 -10.07
C SER A 450 0.26 3.13 -10.59
N LEU A 451 -0.66 2.75 -9.70
CA LEU A 451 -2.07 2.52 -10.05
C LEU A 451 -3.06 3.54 -9.48
N GLN A 452 -2.62 4.43 -8.58
CA GLN A 452 -3.46 5.41 -7.87
C GLN A 452 -2.85 6.82 -7.93
N ASP A 453 -3.67 7.83 -7.63
CA ASP A 453 -3.44 9.26 -7.93
C ASP A 453 -2.94 9.49 -9.36
N ASN A 454 -3.59 8.85 -10.33
CA ASN A 454 -3.02 8.63 -11.64
C ASN A 454 -3.79 9.34 -12.76
N ILE A 455 -4.39 10.48 -12.44
CA ILE A 455 -5.30 11.20 -13.33
C ILE A 455 -4.49 11.97 -14.37
N VAL A 456 -4.87 11.82 -15.65
CA VAL A 456 -4.39 12.67 -16.74
C VAL A 456 -4.99 14.05 -16.57
N LEU A 457 -4.13 15.04 -16.40
CA LEU A 457 -4.49 16.44 -16.16
C LEU A 457 -4.71 17.18 -17.47
N ASP A 458 -3.82 16.98 -18.45
CA ASP A 458 -3.87 17.58 -19.77
C ASP A 458 -2.88 16.87 -20.70
N TYR A 459 -2.98 17.11 -22.01
CA TYR A 459 -1.94 16.71 -22.96
C TYR A 459 -1.95 17.61 -24.20
N ASP A 460 -0.84 17.65 -24.92
CA ASP A 460 -0.71 18.20 -26.28
C ASP A 460 -0.07 17.17 -27.22
N ASP A 461 0.40 17.59 -28.39
CA ASP A 461 1.03 16.70 -29.37
C ASP A 461 2.33 16.07 -28.86
N THR A 462 2.99 16.69 -27.88
CA THR A 462 4.32 16.31 -27.39
C THR A 462 4.31 15.72 -25.98
N ARG A 463 3.50 16.28 -25.08
CA ARG A 463 3.55 15.98 -23.65
C ARG A 463 2.19 15.55 -23.12
N VAL A 464 2.19 14.62 -22.16
CA VAL A 464 1.04 14.27 -21.34
C VAL A 464 1.38 14.59 -19.89
N HIS A 465 0.54 15.41 -19.24
CA HIS A 465 0.63 15.71 -17.83
C HIS A 465 -0.34 14.85 -17.05
N TYR A 466 0.15 14.20 -15.99
CA TYR A 466 -0.65 13.33 -15.14
C TYR A 466 -0.15 13.39 -13.71
N ARG A 467 -1.02 13.09 -12.76
CA ARG A 467 -0.60 12.82 -11.38
C ARG A 467 -0.09 11.39 -11.28
N SER A 468 0.86 11.13 -10.40
CA SER A 468 1.26 9.79 -9.99
C SER A 468 2.25 9.91 -8.83
N PRO A 469 2.24 8.99 -7.85
CA PRO A 469 3.28 8.89 -6.83
C PRO A 469 4.56 8.30 -7.44
N THR A 470 5.28 9.07 -8.25
CA THR A 470 6.59 8.67 -8.79
C THR A 470 7.73 9.18 -7.91
N GLU A 471 8.67 8.31 -7.58
CA GLU A 471 9.95 8.67 -6.97
C GLU A 471 11.05 8.75 -8.04
N GLY A 472 12.19 9.38 -7.73
CA GLY A 472 13.34 9.41 -8.63
C GLY A 472 13.77 7.99 -9.04
N GLY A 473 14.13 7.78 -10.32
CA GLY A 473 14.47 6.47 -10.90
C GLY A 473 13.36 5.83 -11.76
N SER A 474 12.14 6.41 -11.78
CA SER A 474 11.08 6.03 -12.72
C SER A 474 11.30 6.54 -14.15
N SER A 475 12.35 7.34 -14.38
CA SER A 475 12.77 7.75 -15.72
C SER A 475 12.84 6.57 -16.67
N GLY A 476 12.18 6.69 -17.81
CA GLY A 476 12.15 5.65 -18.82
C GLY A 476 10.96 4.72 -18.74
N SER A 477 10.08 4.90 -17.73
CA SER A 477 8.92 4.02 -17.54
C SER A 477 7.87 4.22 -18.62
N PRO A 478 7.24 3.15 -19.12
CA PRO A 478 6.06 3.26 -19.96
C PRO A 478 4.88 3.83 -19.16
N VAL A 479 4.15 4.74 -19.81
CA VAL A 479 2.88 5.27 -19.33
C VAL A 479 1.75 4.65 -20.14
N PHE A 480 0.78 4.05 -19.47
CA PHE A 480 -0.32 3.30 -20.06
C PHE A 480 -1.67 3.98 -19.88
N ASP A 481 -2.60 3.74 -20.79
CA ASP A 481 -4.02 4.02 -20.59
C ASP A 481 -4.75 2.94 -19.77
N ASP A 482 -6.06 3.08 -19.63
CA ASP A 482 -6.93 2.13 -18.92
C ASP A 482 -7.05 0.75 -19.59
N GLN A 483 -6.49 0.55 -20.79
CA GLN A 483 -6.45 -0.73 -21.49
C GLN A 483 -5.03 -1.33 -21.52
N TRP A 484 -4.09 -0.81 -20.71
CA TRP A 484 -2.69 -1.20 -20.71
C TRP A 484 -2.01 -1.02 -22.07
N ARG A 485 -2.41 0.00 -22.82
CA ARG A 485 -1.74 0.41 -24.06
C ARG A 485 -0.84 1.60 -23.78
N LEU A 486 0.37 1.57 -24.35
CA LEU A 486 1.36 2.61 -24.20
C LEU A 486 0.86 3.92 -24.81
N ILE A 487 0.80 4.97 -23.99
CA ILE A 487 0.46 6.34 -24.39
C ILE A 487 1.65 7.30 -24.34
N GLY A 488 2.69 6.98 -23.56
CA GLY A 488 3.89 7.80 -23.49
C GLY A 488 5.04 7.19 -22.69
N LEU A 489 6.14 7.93 -22.64
CA LEU A 489 7.38 7.64 -21.93
C LEU A 489 7.55 8.64 -20.78
N HIS A 490 7.56 8.20 -19.52
CA HIS A 490 7.77 9.06 -18.36
C HIS A 490 9.17 9.65 -18.39
N HIS A 491 9.26 10.98 -18.39
CA HIS A 491 10.51 11.71 -18.55
C HIS A 491 10.85 12.59 -17.34
N ALA A 492 9.86 13.29 -16.79
CA ALA A 492 10.08 14.28 -15.73
C ALA A 492 8.88 14.38 -14.79
N GLY A 493 9.08 15.08 -13.67
CA GLY A 493 8.02 15.47 -12.74
C GLY A 493 8.46 16.63 -11.86
N GLY A 494 7.49 17.41 -11.36
CA GLY A 494 7.79 18.57 -10.54
C GLY A 494 6.55 19.20 -9.92
N VAL A 495 6.77 20.09 -8.95
CA VAL A 495 5.71 20.80 -8.22
C VAL A 495 5.20 22.04 -8.97
N ASP A 496 6.00 22.59 -9.89
CA ASP A 496 5.73 23.82 -10.63
C ASP A 496 5.82 23.61 -12.16
N ILE A 497 5.20 22.54 -12.66
CA ILE A 497 5.14 22.26 -14.10
C ILE A 497 4.17 23.24 -14.78
N PRO A 498 4.57 23.98 -15.82
CA PRO A 498 3.68 24.86 -16.59
C PRO A 498 2.48 24.11 -17.15
N ARG A 499 1.29 24.69 -17.08
CA ARG A 499 0.10 24.05 -17.67
C ARG A 499 0.19 24.02 -19.19
N LEU A 500 -0.15 22.87 -19.79
CA LEU A 500 -0.23 22.71 -21.25
C LEU A 500 -1.36 23.56 -21.86
N ASN A 501 -1.39 23.60 -23.20
CA ASN A 501 -2.45 24.24 -23.98
C ASN A 501 -2.65 25.73 -23.67
N HIS A 502 -1.57 26.43 -23.33
CA HIS A 502 -1.55 27.87 -23.00
C HIS A 502 -2.49 28.28 -21.84
N LYS A 503 -2.82 27.35 -20.94
CA LYS A 503 -3.77 27.59 -19.83
C LYS A 503 -3.26 28.50 -18.71
N GLY A 504 -2.01 28.95 -18.78
CA GLY A 504 -1.38 29.85 -17.79
C GLY A 504 -1.15 29.19 -16.41
N GLY A 505 -0.10 29.61 -15.71
CA GLY A 505 0.25 29.10 -14.37
C GLY A 505 0.95 27.73 -14.36
N THR A 506 1.14 27.19 -13.16
CA THR A 506 1.82 25.90 -12.91
C THR A 506 0.93 24.94 -12.10
N TYR A 507 1.29 23.66 -12.06
CA TYR A 507 0.77 22.68 -11.10
C TYR A 507 1.81 21.59 -10.81
N SER A 508 1.56 20.80 -9.76
CA SER A 508 2.31 19.58 -9.53
C SER A 508 1.85 18.50 -10.51
N ALA A 509 2.78 17.98 -11.32
CA ALA A 509 2.51 16.93 -12.28
C ALA A 509 3.76 16.14 -12.64
N ASN A 510 3.54 14.92 -13.12
CA ASN A 510 4.47 14.17 -13.92
C ASN A 510 4.22 14.44 -15.40
N GLU A 511 5.27 14.32 -16.19
CA GLU A 511 5.29 14.59 -17.61
C GLU A 511 5.82 13.37 -18.36
N ALA A 512 5.10 12.99 -19.42
CA ALA A 512 5.54 11.97 -20.35
C ALA A 512 5.60 12.51 -21.78
N ILE A 513 6.58 12.04 -22.54
CA ILE A 513 6.64 12.22 -23.99
C ILE A 513 5.58 11.33 -24.63
N THR A 514 4.72 11.88 -25.48
CA THR A 514 3.70 11.10 -26.17
C THR A 514 4.36 10.13 -27.16
N VAL A 515 3.77 8.95 -27.35
CA VAL A 515 4.20 8.05 -28.45
C VAL A 515 3.99 8.73 -29.80
N GLY A 516 3.00 9.63 -29.91
CA GLY A 516 2.77 10.45 -31.10
C GLY A 516 3.96 11.32 -31.48
N ALA A 517 4.59 12.00 -30.51
CA ALA A 517 5.76 12.82 -30.76
C ALA A 517 6.98 12.00 -31.17
N LEU A 518 7.21 10.84 -30.54
CA LEU A 518 8.27 9.93 -30.97
C LEU A 518 8.06 9.46 -32.42
N ARG A 519 6.84 9.05 -32.78
CA ARG A 519 6.47 8.68 -34.17
C ARG A 519 6.69 9.84 -35.14
N ALA A 520 6.24 11.05 -34.79
CA ALA A 520 6.41 12.23 -35.64
C ALA A 520 7.89 12.58 -35.85
N ALA A 521 8.71 12.46 -34.80
CA ALA A 521 10.14 12.69 -34.87
C ALA A 521 10.86 11.65 -35.74
N LEU A 522 10.49 10.36 -35.61
CA LEU A 522 11.01 9.28 -36.46
C LEU A 522 10.58 9.42 -37.92
N ALA A 523 9.36 9.88 -38.19
CA ALA A 523 8.90 10.16 -39.55
C ALA A 523 9.62 11.37 -40.17
N HIS A 524 9.94 12.39 -39.35
CA HIS A 524 10.68 13.56 -39.81
C HIS A 524 12.17 13.25 -40.05
N ARG A 525 12.77 12.42 -39.18
CA ARG A 525 14.15 11.94 -39.30
C ARG A 525 14.14 10.42 -39.16
N ALA A 526 14.22 9.73 -40.29
CA ALA A 526 14.23 8.28 -40.33
C ALA A 526 15.28 7.68 -39.37
N PRO A 527 14.95 6.60 -38.64
CA PRO A 527 15.88 5.94 -37.73
C PRO A 527 17.07 5.37 -38.51
N GLN A 528 18.25 5.43 -37.92
CA GLN A 528 19.48 4.92 -38.52
C GLN A 528 20.22 4.05 -37.51
N ALA A 529 20.51 2.81 -37.92
CA ALA A 529 21.34 1.90 -37.15
C ALA A 529 22.75 2.48 -36.94
N ARG A 530 23.10 2.75 -35.68
CA ARG A 530 24.47 3.01 -35.24
C ARG A 530 24.90 1.87 -34.33
N GLU A 531 25.96 1.17 -34.71
CA GLU A 531 26.55 0.13 -33.86
C GLU A 531 26.99 0.74 -32.53
N VAL A 532 26.69 0.05 -31.44
CA VAL A 532 27.14 0.40 -30.10
C VAL A 532 28.56 -0.13 -29.94
N ALA A 533 29.50 0.76 -29.65
CA ALA A 533 30.93 0.45 -29.53
C ALA A 533 31.29 -0.14 -28.17
#